data_AF-A0A924U9A7-F1
#
_entry.id   AF-A0A924U9A7-F1
#
_cell.length_a   1.000
_cell.length_b   1.000
_cell.length_c   1.000
_cell.angle_alpha   90.00
_cell.angle_beta   90.00
_cell.angle_gamma   90.00
#
_symmetry.space_group_name_H-M   'P 1'
#
loop_
_entity.id
_entity.type
_entity.pdbx_description
1 polymer ?
#
loop_
_entity_poly.entity_id
_entity_poly.type
_entity_poly.pdbx_seq_one_letter_code
_entity_poly.pdbx_strand_id
1 'polypeptide(L)'
;MRYISTRGTAPVLSFSEAMMTGLARDGGLYVPEVVPVMTEAQIAGLAGLSYEETAFRVMFPFLGDTFAPEEFRGLIDRAYAGFGHAARAPMVQLGDNHFLLELFHGPTLAFKDFAMQLLGQMMQAVLTRSGQRITIVGATSGDTGSAAMEAFRGLANVDLFILYPHGRVSEVQRRQMTTPVEANVHAIAMDGDFDDCQARVKDMFNDLTFRDE
;
A
#
# COMPACT_ATOMS: atom_id res chain seq x y z
N MET A 1 -16.38 -9.57 -6.25
CA MET A 1 -15.43 -8.85 -7.13
C MET A 1 -14.33 -9.80 -7.57
N ARG A 2 -13.87 -9.70 -8.83
CA ARG A 2 -12.81 -10.52 -9.41
C ARG A 2 -11.75 -9.63 -10.05
N TYR A 3 -10.51 -10.12 -10.11
CA TYR A 3 -9.34 -9.43 -10.62
C TYR A 3 -8.66 -10.27 -11.70
N ILE A 4 -8.30 -9.62 -12.81
CA ILE A 4 -7.66 -10.24 -13.98
C ILE A 4 -6.29 -9.62 -14.20
N SER A 5 -5.36 -10.38 -14.78
CA SER A 5 -4.07 -9.82 -15.20
C SER A 5 -4.21 -8.99 -16.47
N THR A 6 -3.49 -7.88 -16.55
CA THR A 6 -3.36 -7.05 -17.76
C THR A 6 -2.73 -7.79 -18.95
N ARG A 7 -2.10 -8.95 -18.74
CA ARG A 7 -1.54 -9.81 -19.81
C ARG A 7 -2.43 -11.00 -20.15
N GLY A 8 -3.52 -11.22 -19.41
CA GLY A 8 -4.59 -12.14 -19.75
C GLY A 8 -4.30 -13.64 -19.60
N THR A 9 -3.12 -14.03 -19.10
CA THR A 9 -2.72 -15.45 -18.99
C THR A 9 -2.52 -15.93 -17.56
N ALA A 10 -2.58 -15.03 -16.57
CA ALA A 10 -2.63 -15.40 -15.16
C ALA A 10 -4.05 -15.79 -14.68
N PRO A 11 -4.17 -16.58 -13.58
CA PRO A 11 -5.45 -16.92 -12.99
C PRO A 11 -6.28 -15.70 -12.60
N VAL A 12 -7.61 -15.81 -12.71
CA VAL A 12 -8.52 -14.81 -12.14
C VAL A 12 -8.53 -14.98 -10.63
N LEU A 13 -8.41 -13.87 -9.89
CA LEU A 13 -8.30 -13.87 -8.43
C LEU A 13 -9.43 -13.08 -7.75
N SER A 14 -9.69 -13.35 -6.48
CA SER A 14 -10.42 -12.46 -5.57
C SER A 14 -9.55 -11.26 -5.17
N PHE A 15 -10.14 -10.25 -4.51
CA PHE A 15 -9.37 -9.11 -3.99
C PHE A 15 -8.28 -9.58 -3.01
N SER A 16 -8.63 -10.43 -2.04
CA SER A 16 -7.67 -10.97 -1.07
C SER A 16 -6.50 -11.68 -1.75
N GLU A 17 -6.78 -12.53 -2.74
CA GLU A 17 -5.73 -13.25 -3.47
C GLU A 17 -4.87 -12.29 -4.30
N ALA A 18 -5.46 -11.32 -5.00
CA ALA A 18 -4.73 -10.33 -5.79
C ALA A 18 -3.82 -9.46 -4.90
N MET A 19 -4.33 -8.99 -3.75
CA MET A 19 -3.59 -8.22 -2.76
C MET A 19 -2.37 -9.00 -2.23
N MET A 20 -2.53 -10.29 -1.95
CA MET A 20 -1.46 -11.14 -1.43
C MET A 20 -0.47 -11.60 -2.51
N THR A 21 -0.93 -11.73 -3.76
CA THR A 21 -0.10 -12.19 -4.89
C THR A 21 0.86 -11.09 -5.38
N GLY A 22 0.44 -9.82 -5.32
CA GLY A 22 1.19 -8.70 -5.87
C GLY A 22 1.29 -8.78 -7.40
N LEU A 23 2.48 -9.12 -7.93
CA LEU A 23 2.70 -9.28 -9.37
C LEU A 23 2.09 -10.60 -9.89
N ALA A 24 1.32 -10.52 -10.97
CA ALA A 24 0.71 -11.68 -11.59
C ALA A 24 1.77 -12.66 -12.13
N ARG A 25 1.45 -13.95 -12.20
CA ARG A 25 2.40 -15.01 -12.63
C ARG A 25 2.87 -14.85 -14.08
N ASP A 26 2.12 -14.13 -14.91
CA ASP A 26 2.48 -13.79 -16.28
C ASP A 26 3.31 -12.48 -16.40
N GLY A 27 3.67 -11.88 -15.26
CA GLY A 27 4.36 -10.59 -15.16
C GLY A 27 3.45 -9.38 -15.41
N GLY A 28 2.14 -9.59 -15.51
CA GLY A 28 1.14 -8.52 -15.59
C GLY A 28 0.76 -7.96 -14.22
N LEU A 29 -0.16 -7.00 -14.22
CA LEU A 29 -0.73 -6.39 -13.02
C LEU A 29 -2.18 -6.82 -12.87
N TYR A 30 -2.63 -7.05 -11.64
CA TYR A 30 -4.05 -7.32 -11.39
C TYR A 30 -4.87 -6.04 -11.43
N VAL A 31 -5.95 -6.07 -12.19
CA VAL A 31 -6.96 -5.01 -12.29
C VAL A 31 -8.35 -5.61 -12.07
N PRO A 32 -9.33 -4.84 -11.54
CA PRO A 32 -10.68 -5.37 -11.39
C PRO A 32 -11.26 -5.73 -12.76
N GLU A 33 -11.94 -6.88 -12.84
CA GLU A 33 -12.58 -7.34 -14.07
C GLU A 33 -13.65 -6.34 -14.56
N VAL A 34 -14.32 -5.67 -13.62
CA VAL A 34 -15.25 -4.57 -13.87
C VAL A 34 -14.95 -3.45 -12.89
N VAL A 35 -14.87 -2.21 -13.38
CA VAL A 35 -14.74 -1.02 -12.53
C VAL A 35 -16.12 -0.64 -11.98
N PRO A 36 -16.34 -0.65 -10.65
CA PRO A 36 -17.58 -0.15 -10.05
C PRO A 36 -17.85 1.31 -10.44
N VAL A 37 -19.10 1.61 -10.77
CA VAL A 37 -19.53 2.96 -11.18
C VAL A 37 -20.38 3.57 -10.09
N MET A 38 -20.04 4.81 -9.70
CA MET A 38 -20.88 5.62 -8.82
C MET A 38 -21.83 6.49 -9.65
N THR A 39 -23.10 6.55 -9.26
CA THR A 39 -24.07 7.48 -9.84
C THR A 39 -23.77 8.92 -9.40
N GLU A 40 -24.30 9.90 -10.14
CA GLU A 40 -24.20 11.31 -9.76
C GLU A 40 -24.70 11.57 -8.34
N ALA A 41 -25.81 10.93 -7.94
CA ALA A 41 -26.35 11.04 -6.59
C ALA A 41 -25.42 10.44 -5.52
N GLN A 42 -24.75 9.33 -5.82
CA GLN A 42 -23.76 8.73 -4.92
C GLN A 42 -22.52 9.64 -4.77
N ILE A 43 -22.06 10.25 -5.86
CA ILE A 43 -20.94 11.20 -5.86
C ILE A 43 -21.32 12.46 -5.07
N ALA A 44 -22.48 13.05 -5.34
CA ALA A 44 -22.98 14.21 -4.59
C ALA A 44 -23.14 13.89 -3.10
N GLY A 45 -23.54 12.65 -2.77
CA GLY A 45 -23.66 12.16 -1.41
C GLY A 45 -22.33 11.96 -0.67
N LEU A 46 -21.17 12.15 -1.32
CA LEU A 46 -19.85 12.19 -0.66
C LEU A 46 -19.59 13.55 0.00
N ALA A 47 -20.28 14.61 -0.43
CA ALA A 47 -20.08 15.95 0.12
C ALA A 47 -20.40 15.99 1.62
N GLY A 48 -19.47 16.53 2.41
CA GLY A 48 -19.62 16.69 3.86
C GLY A 48 -19.31 15.44 4.68
N LEU A 49 -18.96 14.31 4.06
CA LEU A 49 -18.49 13.12 4.78
C LEU A 49 -17.04 13.30 5.26
N SER A 50 -16.65 12.50 6.25
CA SER A 50 -15.24 12.40 6.64
C SER A 50 -14.42 11.72 5.53
N TYR A 51 -13.10 11.82 5.63
CA TYR A 51 -12.19 11.13 4.72
C TYR A 51 -12.39 9.61 4.81
N GLU A 52 -12.54 9.09 6.03
CA GLU A 52 -12.73 7.68 6.33
C GLU A 52 -14.02 7.11 5.71
N GLU A 53 -15.15 7.81 5.87
CA GLU A 53 -16.42 7.36 5.28
C GLU A 53 -16.40 7.50 3.75
N THR A 54 -15.73 8.53 3.21
CA THR A 54 -15.54 8.66 1.76
C THR A 54 -14.69 7.50 1.21
N ALA A 55 -13.58 7.18 1.87
CA ALA A 55 -12.72 6.05 1.53
C ALA A 55 -13.50 4.73 1.58
N PHE A 56 -14.31 4.52 2.62
CA PHE A 56 -15.18 3.34 2.71
C PHE A 56 -16.10 3.23 1.49
N ARG A 57 -16.86 4.28 1.16
CA ARG A 57 -17.83 4.25 0.05
C ARG A 57 -17.17 4.02 -1.31
N VAL A 58 -16.01 4.62 -1.54
CA VAL A 58 -15.27 4.51 -2.80
C VAL A 58 -14.63 3.12 -2.92
N MET A 59 -14.02 2.60 -1.85
CA MET A 59 -13.20 1.40 -1.92
C MET A 59 -13.98 0.10 -1.71
N PHE A 60 -15.02 0.11 -0.86
CA PHE A 60 -15.74 -1.12 -0.49
C PHE A 60 -16.25 -1.95 -1.68
N PRO A 61 -16.78 -1.36 -2.78
CA PRO A 61 -17.20 -2.13 -3.96
C PRO A 61 -16.09 -2.94 -4.64
N PHE A 62 -14.83 -2.56 -4.46
CA PHE A 62 -13.68 -3.26 -5.03
C PHE A 62 -13.28 -4.51 -4.21
N LEU A 63 -13.69 -4.60 -2.95
CA LEU A 63 -13.19 -5.64 -2.03
C LEU A 63 -13.89 -7.00 -2.19
N GLY A 64 -15.04 -7.02 -2.88
CA GLY A 64 -15.90 -8.21 -2.93
C GLY A 64 -16.27 -8.65 -1.52
N ASP A 65 -16.15 -9.96 -1.24
CA ASP A 65 -16.51 -10.54 0.06
C ASP A 65 -15.30 -10.65 1.02
N THR A 66 -14.20 -9.95 0.73
CA THR A 66 -12.94 -10.10 1.49
C THR A 66 -13.04 -9.62 2.94
N PHE A 67 -13.85 -8.59 3.19
CA PHE A 67 -14.04 -7.98 4.49
C PHE A 67 -15.52 -7.68 4.73
N ALA A 68 -15.99 -7.90 5.96
CA ALA A 68 -17.28 -7.39 6.36
C ALA A 68 -17.26 -5.84 6.40
N PRO A 69 -18.39 -5.14 6.20
CA PRO A 69 -18.43 -3.68 6.22
C PRO A 69 -17.79 -3.07 7.48
N GLU A 70 -18.12 -3.58 8.66
CA GLU A 70 -17.59 -3.05 9.92
C GLU A 70 -16.13 -3.39 10.15
N GLU A 71 -15.67 -4.54 9.64
CA GLU A 71 -14.24 -4.88 9.66
C GLU A 71 -13.46 -3.86 8.81
N PHE A 72 -13.94 -3.58 7.59
CA PHE A 72 -13.26 -2.65 6.69
C PHE A 72 -13.26 -1.20 7.21
N ARG A 73 -14.35 -0.73 7.82
CA ARG A 73 -14.37 0.57 8.51
C ARG A 73 -13.31 0.64 9.61
N GLY A 74 -13.23 -0.39 10.46
CA GLY A 74 -12.21 -0.44 11.50
C GLY A 74 -10.77 -0.45 10.97
N LEU A 75 -10.53 -1.05 9.79
CA LEU A 75 -9.22 -1.01 9.11
C LEU A 75 -8.88 0.41 8.63
N ILE A 76 -9.85 1.11 8.04
CA ILE A 76 -9.72 2.52 7.61
C ILE A 76 -9.41 3.42 8.80
N ASP A 77 -10.17 3.29 9.90
CA ASP A 77 -10.00 4.11 11.09
C ASP A 77 -8.59 3.96 11.67
N ARG A 78 -8.08 2.72 11.75
CA ARG A 78 -6.70 2.45 12.21
C ARG A 78 -5.65 3.00 11.26
N ALA A 79 -5.85 2.85 9.95
CA ALA A 79 -4.90 3.30 8.94
C ALA A 79 -4.69 4.82 8.96
N TYR A 80 -5.77 5.58 9.20
CA TYR A 80 -5.73 7.04 9.14
C TYR A 80 -5.64 7.73 10.51
N ALA A 81 -5.65 6.97 11.62
CA ALA A 81 -5.50 7.50 12.98
C ALA A 81 -4.18 8.28 13.19
N GLY A 82 -3.10 7.86 12.52
CA GLY A 82 -1.77 8.48 12.63
C GLY A 82 -1.56 9.75 11.81
N PHE A 83 -2.56 10.19 11.03
CA PHE A 83 -2.44 11.38 10.19
C PHE A 83 -2.62 12.67 11.01
N GLY A 84 -1.66 13.57 10.91
CA GLY A 84 -1.56 14.82 11.68
C GLY A 84 -2.55 15.92 11.29
N HIS A 85 -3.53 15.64 10.42
CA HIS A 85 -4.53 16.60 10.00
C HIS A 85 -5.95 15.98 10.03
N ALA A 86 -6.94 16.72 10.54
CA ALA A 86 -8.31 16.22 10.70
C ALA A 86 -8.98 15.82 9.37
N ALA A 87 -8.68 16.55 8.29
CA ALA A 87 -9.16 16.23 6.94
C ALA A 87 -8.34 15.13 6.24
N ARG A 88 -7.23 14.66 6.83
CA ARG A 88 -6.19 13.76 6.26
C ARG A 88 -5.45 14.33 5.04
N ALA A 89 -6.20 14.82 4.05
CA ALA A 89 -5.72 15.43 2.81
C ALA A 89 -6.38 16.80 2.59
N PRO A 90 -5.99 17.85 3.34
CA PRO A 90 -6.58 19.19 3.15
C PRO A 90 -6.21 19.80 1.80
N MET A 91 -7.10 20.65 1.28
CA MET A 91 -6.81 21.50 0.14
C MET A 91 -6.46 22.92 0.61
N VAL A 92 -5.35 23.45 0.12
CA VAL A 92 -4.90 24.82 0.36
C VAL A 92 -5.00 25.62 -0.93
N GLN A 93 -5.70 26.75 -0.90
CA GLN A 93 -5.77 27.62 -2.06
C GLN A 93 -4.47 28.42 -2.22
N LEU A 94 -3.85 28.33 -3.40
CA LEU A 94 -2.63 29.06 -3.75
C LEU A 94 -2.91 30.27 -4.65
N GLY A 95 -4.08 30.30 -5.29
CA GLY A 95 -4.53 31.38 -6.16
C GLY A 95 -5.90 31.11 -6.76
N ASP A 96 -6.28 31.90 -7.76
CA ASP A 96 -7.55 31.75 -8.47
C ASP A 96 -7.62 30.37 -9.12
N ASN A 97 -8.59 29.55 -8.68
CA ASN A 97 -8.78 28.17 -9.14
C ASN A 97 -7.50 27.29 -9.10
N HIS A 98 -6.56 27.61 -8.20
CA HIS A 98 -5.32 26.86 -8.01
C HIS A 98 -5.23 26.39 -6.56
N PHE A 99 -5.29 25.07 -6.37
CA PHE A 99 -5.29 24.43 -5.07
C PHE A 99 -4.19 23.38 -4.98
N LEU A 100 -3.54 23.32 -3.83
CA LEU A 100 -2.63 22.25 -3.42
C LEU A 100 -3.41 21.25 -2.56
N LEU A 101 -3.46 19.99 -2.98
CA LEU A 101 -3.92 18.89 -2.13
C LEU A 101 -2.73 18.37 -1.32
N GLU A 102 -2.71 18.66 -0.03
CA GLU A 102 -1.60 18.27 0.84
C GLU A 102 -1.70 16.78 1.20
N LEU A 103 -0.88 15.96 0.57
CA LEU A 103 -0.82 14.51 0.80
C LEU A 103 0.36 14.10 1.69
N PHE A 104 0.80 14.96 2.60
CA PHE A 104 2.01 14.75 3.40
C PHE A 104 1.75 14.82 4.92
N HIS A 105 0.51 14.68 5.35
CA HIS A 105 0.15 14.67 6.78
C HIS A 105 0.17 13.27 7.39
N GLY A 106 0.63 12.26 6.65
CA GLY A 106 0.86 10.91 7.17
C GLY A 106 2.17 10.79 7.96
N PRO A 107 2.44 9.62 8.56
CA PRO A 107 3.57 9.43 9.47
C PRO A 107 4.94 9.57 8.81
N THR A 108 5.04 9.44 7.48
CA THR A 108 6.32 9.58 6.77
C THR A 108 6.41 10.85 5.94
N LEU A 109 5.40 11.71 6.02
CA LEU A 109 5.33 13.01 5.34
C LEU A 109 5.27 12.89 3.81
N ALA A 110 4.72 11.79 3.30
CA ALA A 110 4.63 11.54 1.86
C ALA A 110 3.29 10.89 1.49
N PHE A 111 2.83 11.13 0.26
CA PHE A 111 1.53 10.63 -0.23
C PHE A 111 1.38 9.11 -0.20
N LYS A 112 2.50 8.38 -0.13
CA LYS A 112 2.53 6.92 -0.10
C LYS A 112 1.92 6.37 1.20
N ASP A 113 1.87 7.18 2.26
CA ASP A 113 1.24 6.84 3.52
C ASP A 113 -0.23 6.45 3.36
N PHE A 114 -0.97 7.14 2.47
CA PHE A 114 -2.41 6.87 2.28
C PHE A 114 -2.68 5.43 1.86
N ALA A 115 -1.89 4.91 0.91
CA ALA A 115 -2.03 3.54 0.44
C ALA A 115 -1.37 2.55 1.41
N MET A 116 -0.14 2.81 1.85
CA MET A 116 0.64 1.86 2.63
C MET A 116 0.01 1.57 3.99
N GLN A 117 -0.48 2.60 4.70
CA GLN A 117 -1.08 2.42 6.02
C GLN A 117 -2.33 1.54 5.94
N LEU A 118 -3.19 1.75 4.94
CA LEU A 118 -4.38 0.91 4.76
C LEU A 118 -4.02 -0.50 4.26
N LEU A 119 -3.05 -0.63 3.36
CA LEU A 119 -2.58 -1.93 2.90
C LEU A 119 -2.01 -2.78 4.05
N GLY A 120 -1.21 -2.18 4.93
CA GLY A 120 -0.67 -2.86 6.13
C GLY A 120 -1.78 -3.40 7.02
N GLN A 121 -2.82 -2.59 7.28
CA GLN A 121 -3.99 -3.02 8.05
C GLN A 121 -4.73 -4.18 7.36
N MET A 122 -5.02 -4.07 6.06
CA MET A 122 -5.74 -5.11 5.30
C MET A 122 -4.97 -6.43 5.25
N MET A 123 -3.66 -6.38 4.97
CA MET A 123 -2.82 -7.58 4.95
C MET A 123 -2.73 -8.23 6.32
N GLN A 124 -2.54 -7.45 7.40
CA GLN A 124 -2.53 -7.99 8.76
C GLN A 124 -3.84 -8.71 9.10
N ALA A 125 -5.00 -8.15 8.73
CA ALA A 125 -6.29 -8.77 8.98
C ALA A 125 -6.44 -10.12 8.25
N VAL A 126 -6.08 -10.16 6.97
CA VAL A 126 -6.11 -11.40 6.17
C VAL A 126 -5.14 -12.45 6.73
N LEU A 127 -3.90 -12.07 7.01
CA LEU A 127 -2.87 -12.97 7.54
C LEU A 127 -3.22 -13.51 8.94
N THR A 128 -3.79 -12.67 9.81
CA THR A 128 -4.24 -13.09 11.14
C THR A 128 -5.35 -14.15 11.02
N ARG A 129 -6.28 -13.97 10.09
CA ARG A 129 -7.38 -14.90 9.86
C ARG A 129 -6.92 -16.22 9.25
N SER A 130 -5.95 -16.20 8.34
CA SER A 130 -5.42 -17.41 7.70
C SER A 130 -4.34 -18.12 8.52
N GLY A 131 -3.75 -17.44 9.50
CA GLY A 131 -2.59 -17.95 10.25
C GLY A 131 -1.31 -18.04 9.41
N GLN A 132 -1.28 -17.42 8.23
CA GLN A 132 -0.14 -17.43 7.33
C GLN A 132 0.82 -16.28 7.66
N ARG A 133 2.04 -16.40 7.13
CA ARG A 133 3.06 -15.35 7.13
C ARG A 133 3.37 -14.94 5.69
N ILE A 134 3.91 -13.74 5.50
CA ILE A 134 4.39 -13.29 4.20
C ILE A 134 5.71 -12.52 4.33
N THR A 135 6.57 -12.69 3.34
CA THR A 135 7.76 -11.88 3.15
C THR A 135 7.49 -10.86 2.04
N ILE A 136 7.58 -9.58 2.38
CA ILE A 136 7.45 -8.48 1.42
C ILE A 136 8.84 -8.01 1.04
N VAL A 137 9.13 -7.99 -0.25
CA VAL A 137 10.39 -7.49 -0.78
C VAL A 137 10.13 -6.35 -1.75
N GLY A 138 10.78 -5.21 -1.54
CA GLY A 138 10.59 -4.01 -2.34
C GLY A 138 11.89 -3.26 -2.60
N ALA A 139 11.85 -2.36 -3.57
CA ALA A 139 12.93 -1.42 -3.86
C ALA A 139 12.41 0.01 -3.73
N THR A 140 13.27 0.93 -3.30
CA THR A 140 12.89 2.35 -3.18
C THR A 140 14.02 3.30 -3.54
N SER A 141 13.64 4.49 -4.00
CA SER A 141 14.47 5.68 -4.07
C SER A 141 14.32 6.60 -2.85
N GLY A 142 13.56 6.20 -1.82
CA GLY A 142 13.36 6.95 -0.58
C GLY A 142 11.98 6.72 0.04
N ASP A 143 11.01 7.59 -0.27
CA ASP A 143 9.74 7.68 0.46
C ASP A 143 8.91 6.38 0.47
N THR A 144 8.95 5.57 -0.61
CA THR A 144 8.16 4.32 -0.66
C THR A 144 8.63 3.36 0.42
N GLY A 145 9.95 3.29 0.65
CA GLY A 145 10.51 2.48 1.71
C GLY A 145 10.11 3.00 3.07
N SER A 146 10.18 4.31 3.32
CA SER A 146 9.72 4.89 4.58
C SER A 146 8.27 4.50 4.88
N ALA A 147 7.36 4.74 3.93
CA ALA A 147 5.94 4.47 4.12
C ALA A 147 5.65 2.98 4.32
N ALA A 148 6.37 2.09 3.62
CA ALA A 148 6.26 0.64 3.82
C ALA A 148 6.80 0.22 5.20
N MET A 149 7.98 0.71 5.61
CA MET A 149 8.55 0.40 6.93
C MET A 149 7.57 0.78 8.04
N GLU A 150 7.00 1.98 7.96
CA GLU A 150 6.07 2.45 8.98
C GLU A 150 4.74 1.69 8.96
N ALA A 151 4.27 1.23 7.79
CA ALA A 151 3.03 0.46 7.69
C ALA A 151 3.15 -0.99 8.18
N PHE A 152 4.32 -1.61 8.05
CA PHE A 152 4.53 -3.04 8.33
C PHE A 152 5.37 -3.32 9.58
N ARG A 153 6.01 -2.32 10.20
CA ARG A 153 6.74 -2.50 11.47
C ARG A 153 5.86 -3.12 12.56
N GLY A 154 6.39 -4.10 13.26
CA GLY A 154 5.72 -4.76 14.39
C GLY A 154 4.59 -5.71 14.01
N LEU A 155 4.29 -5.88 12.72
CA LEU A 155 3.28 -6.84 12.26
C LEU A 155 3.82 -8.26 12.37
N ALA A 156 3.22 -9.04 13.27
CA ALA A 156 3.73 -10.36 13.65
C ALA A 156 3.85 -11.34 12.48
N ASN A 157 3.02 -11.21 11.44
CA ASN A 157 2.94 -12.15 10.31
C ASN A 157 3.63 -11.64 9.04
N VAL A 158 4.40 -10.54 9.13
CA VAL A 158 5.05 -9.92 7.98
C VAL A 158 6.53 -9.72 8.26
N ASP A 159 7.38 -10.15 7.33
CA ASP A 159 8.79 -9.77 7.28
C ASP A 159 8.99 -8.85 6.05
N LEU A 160 9.52 -7.64 6.25
CA LEU A 160 9.65 -6.62 5.21
C LEU A 160 11.12 -6.34 4.91
N PHE A 161 11.51 -6.46 3.64
CA PHE A 161 12.85 -6.18 3.13
C PHE A 161 12.77 -5.07 2.08
N ILE A 162 13.40 -3.93 2.34
CA ILE A 162 13.46 -2.80 1.41
C ILE A 162 14.89 -2.57 0.96
N LEU A 163 15.13 -2.78 -0.33
CA LEU A 163 16.38 -2.46 -1.00
C LEU A 163 16.38 -0.96 -1.36
N TYR A 164 17.46 -0.25 -1.04
CA TYR A 164 17.65 1.14 -1.43
C TYR A 164 19.11 1.41 -1.83
N PRO A 165 19.36 2.34 -2.79
CA PRO A 165 20.71 2.61 -3.25
C PRO A 165 21.52 3.38 -2.19
N HIS A 166 22.66 2.83 -1.81
CA HIS A 166 23.56 3.38 -0.80
C HIS A 166 24.03 4.78 -1.20
N GLY A 167 23.91 5.75 -0.29
CA GLY A 167 24.33 7.14 -0.52
C GLY A 167 23.48 7.94 -1.53
N ARG A 168 22.36 7.37 -2.03
CA ARG A 168 21.50 8.02 -3.04
C ARG A 168 20.07 8.34 -2.56
N VAL A 169 19.82 8.16 -1.27
CA VAL A 169 18.59 8.57 -0.58
C VAL A 169 18.88 9.76 0.33
N SER A 170 17.90 10.66 0.51
CA SER A 170 18.06 11.76 1.45
C SER A 170 18.24 11.23 2.88
N GLU A 171 18.92 12.00 3.72
CA GLU A 171 19.19 11.58 5.10
C GLU A 171 17.90 11.38 5.91
N VAL A 172 16.85 12.18 5.66
CA VAL A 172 15.55 12.04 6.32
C VAL A 172 14.90 10.70 5.94
N GLN A 173 14.81 10.39 4.64
CA GLN A 173 14.24 9.12 4.16
C GLN A 173 15.05 7.92 4.65
N ARG A 174 16.39 8.01 4.59
CA ARG A 174 17.28 6.96 5.09
C ARG A 174 17.02 6.69 6.58
N ARG A 175 16.90 7.72 7.41
CA ARG A 175 16.60 7.56 8.83
C ARG A 175 15.24 6.92 9.05
N GLN A 176 14.18 7.41 8.40
CA GLN A 176 12.85 6.80 8.47
C GLN A 176 12.87 5.30 8.15
N MET A 177 13.73 4.85 7.23
CA MET A 177 13.88 3.42 6.92
C MET A 177 14.77 2.64 7.91
N THR A 178 15.80 3.26 8.47
CA THR A 178 16.89 2.55 9.19
C THR A 178 16.86 2.69 10.72
N THR A 179 16.01 3.57 11.25
CA THR A 179 15.83 3.73 12.70
C THR A 179 14.69 2.93 13.34
N PRO A 180 13.68 2.39 12.62
CA PRO A 180 12.76 1.42 13.22
C PRO A 180 13.54 0.27 13.89
N VAL A 181 13.07 -0.16 15.06
CA VAL A 181 13.76 -1.14 15.91
C VAL A 181 13.10 -2.51 15.90
N GLU A 182 11.92 -2.60 15.28
CA GLU A 182 11.15 -3.82 15.15
C GLU A 182 11.91 -4.84 14.32
N ALA A 183 11.96 -6.08 14.82
CA ALA A 183 12.80 -7.13 14.24
C ALA A 183 12.35 -7.60 12.85
N ASN A 184 11.14 -7.24 12.42
CA ASN A 184 10.51 -7.73 11.19
C ASN A 184 10.70 -6.78 9.99
N VAL A 185 11.42 -5.67 10.16
CA VAL A 185 11.68 -4.68 9.11
C VAL A 185 13.17 -4.54 8.85
N HIS A 186 13.56 -4.62 7.58
CA HIS A 186 14.95 -4.74 7.16
C HIS A 186 15.26 -3.78 6.02
N ALA A 187 16.00 -2.71 6.32
CA ALA A 187 16.50 -1.77 5.33
C ALA A 187 17.85 -2.27 4.78
N ILE A 188 17.92 -2.60 3.49
CA ILE A 188 19.11 -3.15 2.83
C ILE A 188 19.70 -2.09 1.91
N ALA A 189 20.85 -1.54 2.30
CA ALA A 189 21.63 -0.66 1.44
C ALA A 189 22.33 -1.47 0.34
N MET A 190 22.11 -1.09 -0.92
CA MET A 190 22.68 -1.72 -2.10
C MET A 190 23.70 -0.79 -2.75
N ASP A 191 24.86 -1.33 -3.14
CA ASP A 191 25.75 -0.61 -4.05
C ASP A 191 25.12 -0.56 -5.45
N GLY A 192 25.10 0.62 -6.07
CA GLY A 192 24.47 0.85 -7.37
C GLY A 192 23.45 2.00 -7.33
N ASP A 193 22.45 1.93 -8.20
CA ASP A 193 21.33 2.88 -8.25
C ASP A 193 19.96 2.22 -8.00
N PHE A 194 18.88 3.00 -8.20
CA PHE A 194 17.52 2.51 -7.96
C PHE A 194 17.12 1.43 -8.96
N ASP A 195 17.59 1.49 -10.20
CA ASP A 195 17.28 0.50 -11.22
C ASP A 195 17.93 -0.85 -10.89
N ASP A 196 19.15 -0.83 -10.33
CA ASP A 196 19.80 -2.02 -9.78
C ASP A 196 18.95 -2.66 -8.66
N CYS A 197 18.48 -1.86 -7.70
CA CYS A 197 17.61 -2.34 -6.62
C CYS A 197 16.33 -2.97 -7.17
N GLN A 198 15.68 -2.28 -8.13
CA GLN A 198 14.44 -2.75 -8.76
C GLN A 198 14.66 -4.02 -9.58
N ALA A 199 15.80 -4.15 -10.27
CA ALA A 199 16.16 -5.34 -11.02
C ALA A 199 16.29 -6.56 -10.10
N ARG A 200 16.96 -6.41 -8.94
CA ARG A 200 17.07 -7.51 -7.94
C ARG A 200 15.72 -7.97 -7.41
N VAL A 201 14.81 -7.03 -7.16
CA VAL A 201 13.44 -7.38 -6.76
C VAL A 201 12.75 -8.18 -7.87
N LYS A 202 12.86 -7.75 -9.13
CA LYS A 202 12.29 -8.48 -10.26
C LYS A 202 12.90 -9.87 -10.43
N ASP A 203 14.22 -10.01 -10.24
CA ASP A 203 14.90 -11.30 -10.28
C ASP A 203 14.29 -12.27 -9.24
N MET A 204 14.12 -11.81 -7.99
CA MET A 204 13.47 -12.60 -6.92
C MET A 204 12.02 -12.97 -7.24
N PHE A 205 11.23 -12.06 -7.82
CA PHE A 205 9.84 -12.36 -8.21
C PHE A 205 9.72 -13.32 -9.40
N ASN A 206 10.73 -13.37 -10.28
CA ASN A 206 10.79 -14.28 -11.43
C ASN A 206 11.36 -15.66 -11.05
N ASP A 207 12.03 -15.79 -9.91
CA ASP A 207 12.38 -17.08 -9.34
C ASP A 207 11.15 -17.69 -8.66
N LEU A 208 10.42 -18.52 -9.40
CA LEU A 208 9.21 -19.17 -8.91
C LEU A 208 9.48 -20.15 -7.77
N THR A 209 10.70 -20.71 -7.69
CA THR A 209 11.05 -21.62 -6.58
C THR A 209 11.18 -20.82 -5.30
N PHE A 210 11.94 -19.72 -5.33
CA PHE A 210 12.08 -18.81 -4.19
C PHE A 210 10.75 -18.19 -3.75
N ARG A 211 9.84 -17.91 -4.70
CA ARG A 211 8.53 -17.32 -4.43
C ARG A 211 7.53 -18.28 -3.78
N ASP A 212 7.61 -19.57 -4.10
CA ASP A 212 6.65 -20.59 -3.63
C ASP A 212 7.11 -21.25 -2.30
N GLU A 213 8.27 -20.88 -1.75
CA GLU A 213 8.76 -21.21 -0.38
C GLU A 213 8.13 -20.34 0.71
#